data_AF-A0A3P1ZCY4-F1
#
_entry.id   AF-A0A3P1ZCY4-F1
#
_cell.length_a   1.000
_cell.length_b   1.000
_cell.length_c   1.000
_cell.angle_alpha   90.00
_cell.angle_beta   90.00
_cell.angle_gamma   90.00
#
_symmetry.space_group_name_H-M   'P 1'
#
loop_
_entity.id
_entity.type
_entity.pdbx_description
1 polymer ?
#
loop_
_entity_poly.entity_id
_entity_poly.type
_entity_poly.pdbx_seq_one_letter_code
_entity_poly.pdbx_strand_id
1 'polypeptide(L)'
;MKIKSLFVGALASLLFAGMAVAQSSSQSHYSDSANWTWNKGTIVTKTPEREPGQTHVIGLTAPKMKTVRVGFVGLGMRGPSAVNRFAHIPGVQIVALCDYEAARAEKCQTSLRKKGLAPADIYSGAEGYKELCARPDIDLVYIATDWDHHFVVAKYAMEKGKHAAIEVPSAMNLDECWQLVNLSEKTRKHCMILENCCYDYYELRALNMAQSGVFGEVIRAEGAYIHALDPFWKSYWVNPDGKDADKLGWRLKFNKENRGDVYATHGLGPVAQCLDIHRGDRFTVLTAMDTKSVHGKALVEKITGKPCDDFRNGDQTTTLMRTAGGKVVEIQHNVMNPQPYNRLFKLTGTKGYATKYPTPEYALDKKQLVESGVTPAIDDFSSHGFLPKSEAKKLEEKYEHPIIKKYGEIGREMGHGGMDYMMDARLIYCLQNGLPLDMDVYDLAEWCALAELGALSMDNNCASVAFPDFTRGHWNELKGYRHAYNTVDEAAVEATAKASTEAQIAATAKFKLWDLYDAAKKAKTSKNAAKAKKAYDAAKAKFVKAIASNKK
;
A
#
# COMPACT_ATOMS: atom_id res chain seq x y z
N MET A 1 -68.17 -71.34 -5.63
CA MET A 1 -67.69 -72.12 -6.78
C MET A 1 -66.47 -71.41 -7.36
N LYS A 2 -65.27 -72.04 -7.28
CA LYS A 2 -63.99 -71.80 -8.02
C LYS A 2 -63.44 -70.35 -8.12
N ILE A 3 -62.39 -69.93 -7.39
CA ILE A 3 -60.92 -70.21 -7.47
C ILE A 3 -60.13 -69.34 -8.50
N LYS A 4 -59.03 -68.73 -7.99
CA LYS A 4 -57.80 -68.14 -8.63
C LYS A 4 -57.91 -66.71 -9.22
N SER A 5 -56.96 -65.78 -9.06
CA SER A 5 -55.66 -65.74 -8.35
C SER A 5 -55.03 -64.33 -8.44
N LEU A 6 -54.38 -63.91 -7.35
CA LEU A 6 -53.13 -63.12 -7.25
C LEU A 6 -52.98 -61.77 -7.99
N PHE A 7 -52.87 -60.68 -7.22
CA PHE A 7 -51.59 -59.97 -7.03
C PHE A 7 -51.64 -59.13 -5.73
N VAL A 8 -50.66 -59.35 -4.85
CA VAL A 8 -50.41 -58.59 -3.62
C VAL A 8 -49.40 -57.50 -3.95
N GLY A 9 -49.66 -56.28 -3.48
CA GLY A 9 -48.70 -55.17 -3.51
C GLY A 9 -49.22 -54.02 -2.63
N ALA A 10 -48.78 -54.01 -1.38
CA ALA A 10 -49.23 -53.10 -0.33
C ALA A 10 -48.76 -51.65 -0.53
N LEU A 11 -49.61 -50.72 -0.09
CA LEU A 11 -49.29 -49.31 0.15
C LEU A 11 -48.01 -49.14 0.99
N ALA A 12 -47.10 -48.29 0.51
CA ALA A 12 -46.19 -47.54 1.36
C ALA A 12 -45.92 -46.17 0.71
N SER A 13 -46.76 -45.20 1.06
CA SER A 13 -46.50 -43.77 0.87
C SER A 13 -45.38 -43.34 1.82
N LEU A 14 -44.14 -43.33 1.32
CA LEU A 14 -42.99 -42.74 2.00
C LEU A 14 -42.85 -41.27 1.59
N LEU A 15 -43.17 -40.39 2.55
CA LEU A 15 -42.77 -38.99 2.60
C LEU A 15 -41.24 -38.90 2.46
N PHE A 16 -40.76 -38.53 1.28
CA PHE A 16 -39.44 -37.94 1.15
C PHE A 16 -39.51 -36.49 1.64
N ALA A 17 -39.29 -36.31 2.94
CA ALA A 17 -38.80 -35.05 3.46
C ALA A 17 -37.40 -34.82 2.88
N GLY A 18 -37.35 -34.18 1.71
CA GLY A 18 -36.11 -33.61 1.19
C GLY A 18 -35.59 -32.61 2.21
N MET A 19 -34.58 -33.02 2.98
CA MET A 19 -33.75 -32.09 3.73
C MET A 19 -33.17 -31.11 2.72
N ALA A 20 -33.72 -29.90 2.72
CA ALA A 20 -33.06 -28.75 2.14
C ALA A 20 -31.72 -28.61 2.87
N VAL A 21 -30.65 -29.09 2.25
CA VAL A 21 -29.32 -28.61 2.57
C VAL A 21 -29.32 -27.16 2.11
N ALA A 22 -29.67 -26.25 3.02
CA ALA A 22 -29.33 -24.86 2.87
C ALA A 22 -27.80 -24.82 2.83
N GLN A 23 -27.23 -24.84 1.62
CA GLN A 23 -25.89 -24.35 1.41
C GLN A 23 -25.94 -22.88 1.82
N SER A 24 -25.48 -22.57 3.03
CA SER A 24 -25.10 -21.22 3.38
C SER A 24 -23.87 -20.88 2.54
N SER A 25 -24.09 -20.47 1.29
CA SER A 25 -23.07 -19.76 0.54
C SER A 25 -22.79 -18.49 1.34
N SER A 26 -21.64 -18.42 1.99
CA SER A 26 -21.08 -17.17 2.48
C SER A 26 -20.84 -16.28 1.26
N GLN A 27 -21.86 -15.56 0.81
CA GLN A 27 -21.71 -14.47 -0.16
C GLN A 27 -20.63 -13.54 0.39
N SER A 28 -19.69 -13.14 -0.47
CA SER A 28 -18.68 -12.16 -0.04
C SER A 28 -19.41 -10.86 0.23
N HIS A 29 -18.84 -10.04 1.09
CA HIS A 29 -19.22 -8.63 1.15
C HIS A 29 -19.12 -7.96 -0.24
N TYR A 30 -18.36 -8.53 -1.18
CA TYR A 30 -18.20 -8.12 -2.58
C TYR A 30 -19.30 -8.59 -3.55
N SER A 31 -20.07 -9.64 -3.24
CA SER A 31 -20.93 -10.33 -4.21
C SER A 31 -22.38 -9.84 -4.26
N ASP A 32 -22.69 -8.68 -3.68
CA ASP A 32 -24.05 -8.14 -3.76
C ASP A 32 -24.36 -7.66 -5.19
N SER A 33 -25.17 -8.46 -5.89
CA SER A 33 -25.62 -8.21 -7.28
C SER A 33 -26.34 -6.87 -7.47
N ALA A 34 -26.76 -6.20 -6.39
CA ALA A 34 -27.33 -4.87 -6.46
C ALA A 34 -26.35 -3.78 -6.95
N ASN A 35 -25.04 -4.04 -6.92
CA ASN A 35 -24.00 -3.02 -7.16
C ASN A 35 -23.34 -3.07 -8.54
N TRP A 36 -23.76 -3.99 -9.41
CA TRP A 36 -23.21 -4.12 -10.76
C TRP A 36 -24.28 -4.52 -11.80
N THR A 37 -23.96 -4.30 -13.07
CA THR A 37 -24.81 -4.66 -14.21
C THR A 37 -24.03 -5.51 -15.22
N TRP A 38 -24.73 -6.39 -15.92
CA TRP A 38 -24.15 -7.13 -17.04
C TRP A 38 -24.32 -6.33 -18.34
N ASN A 39 -23.22 -5.99 -18.99
CA ASN A 39 -23.21 -5.25 -20.25
C ASN A 39 -22.35 -5.97 -21.28
N LYS A 40 -22.99 -6.60 -22.28
CA LYS A 40 -22.35 -7.22 -23.44
C LYS A 40 -21.16 -8.16 -23.09
N GLY A 41 -21.31 -9.01 -22.09
CA GLY A 41 -20.24 -9.94 -21.71
C GLY A 41 -19.31 -9.44 -20.60
N THR A 42 -19.57 -8.26 -20.05
CA THR A 42 -18.73 -7.64 -19.02
C THR A 42 -19.57 -7.19 -17.83
N ILE A 43 -19.11 -7.50 -16.62
CA ILE A 43 -19.65 -6.97 -15.36
C ILE A 43 -19.18 -5.53 -15.21
N VAL A 44 -20.11 -4.61 -14.95
CA VAL A 44 -19.84 -3.18 -14.77
C VAL A 44 -20.38 -2.75 -13.42
N THR A 45 -19.48 -2.38 -12.51
CA THR A 45 -19.84 -1.85 -11.19
C THR A 45 -20.29 -0.40 -11.29
N LYS A 46 -21.11 0.05 -10.33
CA LYS A 46 -21.58 1.43 -10.30
C LYS A 46 -20.42 2.40 -10.05
N THR A 47 -20.31 3.44 -10.89
CA THR A 47 -19.43 4.59 -10.66
C THR A 47 -20.27 5.74 -10.08
N PRO A 48 -20.04 6.18 -8.82
CA PRO A 48 -20.75 7.31 -8.25
C PRO A 48 -20.33 8.60 -8.94
N GLU A 49 -21.30 9.48 -9.20
CA GLU A 49 -21.02 10.83 -9.69
C GLU A 49 -20.22 11.64 -8.67
N ARG A 50 -19.59 12.71 -9.16
CA ARG A 50 -18.88 13.67 -8.32
C ARG A 50 -19.90 14.60 -7.67
N GLU A 51 -19.89 14.69 -6.35
CA GLU A 51 -20.78 15.57 -5.59
C GLU A 51 -20.42 17.06 -5.76
N PRO A 52 -21.39 17.98 -5.64
CA PRO A 52 -21.11 19.42 -5.68
C PRO A 52 -20.01 19.84 -4.68
N GLY A 53 -19.05 20.63 -5.15
CA GLY A 53 -17.92 21.12 -4.35
C GLY A 53 -16.71 20.19 -4.30
N GLN A 54 -16.74 19.03 -4.96
CA GLN A 54 -15.56 18.20 -5.18
C GLN A 54 -14.81 18.63 -6.45
N THR A 55 -13.49 18.45 -6.46
CA THR A 55 -12.65 18.66 -7.66
C THR A 55 -11.61 17.56 -7.76
N HIS A 56 -11.33 17.09 -8.97
CA HIS A 56 -10.36 16.01 -9.17
C HIS A 56 -8.99 16.41 -8.61
N VAL A 57 -8.26 15.43 -8.08
CA VAL A 57 -6.99 15.64 -7.38
C VAL A 57 -5.78 15.18 -8.19
N ILE A 58 -5.94 15.00 -9.50
CA ILE A 58 -4.81 14.73 -10.40
C ILE A 58 -3.86 15.91 -10.32
N GLY A 59 -2.59 15.64 -10.00
CA GLY A 59 -1.60 16.69 -9.80
C GLY A 59 -1.91 17.63 -8.62
N LEU A 60 -2.72 17.20 -7.64
CA LEU A 60 -2.98 17.97 -6.42
C LEU A 60 -1.65 18.37 -5.77
N THR A 61 -1.53 19.64 -5.39
CA THR A 61 -0.43 20.16 -4.56
C THR A 61 -0.97 20.64 -3.21
N ALA A 62 -0.15 20.59 -2.17
CA ALA A 62 -0.41 21.24 -0.89
C ALA A 62 0.52 22.46 -0.69
N PRO A 63 0.17 23.43 0.18
CA PRO A 63 1.10 24.49 0.57
C PRO A 63 2.42 23.93 1.11
N LYS A 64 3.55 24.56 0.76
CA LYS A 64 4.89 24.16 1.23
C LYS A 64 4.93 24.03 2.76
N MET A 65 5.47 22.93 3.27
CA MET A 65 5.61 22.68 4.71
C MET A 65 7.08 22.71 5.13
N LYS A 66 7.55 23.78 5.79
CA LYS A 66 8.94 23.85 6.29
C LYS A 66 9.31 22.67 7.21
N THR A 67 8.35 22.25 8.03
CA THR A 67 8.44 21.07 8.88
C THR A 67 7.15 20.29 8.72
N VAL A 68 7.25 19.00 8.41
CA VAL A 68 6.08 18.11 8.32
C VAL A 68 5.86 17.47 9.68
N ARG A 69 4.71 17.72 10.30
CA ARG A 69 4.36 17.18 11.61
C ARG A 69 3.53 15.90 11.44
N VAL A 70 4.07 14.79 11.90
CA VAL A 70 3.55 13.46 11.60
C VAL A 70 3.02 12.77 12.86
N GLY A 71 1.82 12.20 12.75
CA GLY A 71 1.30 11.22 13.69
C GLY A 71 1.32 9.83 13.07
N PHE A 72 1.65 8.80 13.85
CA PHE A 72 1.63 7.41 13.41
C PHE A 72 0.49 6.66 14.08
N VAL A 73 -0.27 5.89 13.30
CA VAL A 73 -1.33 5.00 13.79
C VAL A 73 -1.05 3.59 13.30
N GLY A 74 -0.94 2.64 14.24
CA GLY A 74 -0.52 1.26 13.96
C GLY A 74 0.99 1.12 14.05
N LEU A 75 1.44 0.48 15.12
CA LEU A 75 2.85 0.28 15.50
C LEU A 75 3.13 -1.21 15.80
N GLY A 76 2.47 -2.08 15.03
CA GLY A 76 2.72 -3.53 14.98
C GLY A 76 4.02 -3.88 14.26
N MET A 77 3.96 -4.77 13.26
CA MET A 77 5.17 -5.22 12.54
C MET A 77 5.79 -4.12 11.66
N ARG A 78 4.95 -3.31 11.00
CA ARG A 78 5.39 -2.31 10.01
C ARG A 78 5.72 -0.95 10.64
N GLY A 79 4.82 -0.42 11.47
CA GLY A 79 4.91 0.93 12.02
C GLY A 79 6.23 1.31 12.72
N PRO A 80 6.86 0.46 13.55
CA PRO A 80 8.13 0.80 14.20
C PRO A 80 9.26 1.10 13.20
N SER A 81 9.28 0.39 12.07
CA SER A 81 10.23 0.65 10.99
C SER A 81 9.98 2.02 10.33
N ALA A 82 8.72 2.39 10.13
CA ALA A 82 8.33 3.70 9.60
C ALA A 82 8.72 4.83 10.55
N VAL A 83 8.45 4.70 11.86
CA VAL A 83 8.89 5.67 12.87
C VAL A 83 10.42 5.85 12.83
N ASN A 84 11.17 4.74 12.70
CA ASN A 84 12.62 4.81 12.57
C ASN A 84 13.04 5.55 11.29
N ARG A 85 12.44 5.26 10.13
CA ARG A 85 12.75 5.95 8.86
C ARG A 85 12.45 7.43 8.92
N PHE A 86 11.27 7.82 9.40
CA PHE A 86 10.89 9.23 9.54
C PHE A 86 11.78 10.00 10.52
N ALA A 87 12.33 9.34 11.55
CA ALA A 87 13.30 9.96 12.45
C ALA A 87 14.64 10.29 11.76
N HIS A 88 14.90 9.78 10.55
CA HIS A 88 16.08 10.08 9.72
C HIS A 88 15.81 11.08 8.60
N ILE A 89 14.55 11.49 8.37
CA ILE A 89 14.21 12.42 7.30
C ILE A 89 14.30 13.86 7.85
N PRO A 90 15.15 14.74 7.28
CA PRO A 90 15.22 16.14 7.70
C PRO A 90 13.89 16.87 7.58
N GLY A 91 13.62 17.80 8.49
CA GLY A 91 12.39 18.60 8.51
C GLY A 91 11.13 17.81 8.85
N VAL A 92 11.26 16.62 9.44
CA VAL A 92 10.15 15.88 10.05
C VAL A 92 10.10 16.17 11.54
N GLN A 93 8.89 16.30 12.08
CA GLN A 93 8.62 16.25 13.52
C GLN A 93 7.62 15.13 13.79
N ILE A 94 8.04 14.08 14.50
CA ILE A 94 7.13 13.02 14.95
C ILE A 94 6.44 13.49 16.24
N VAL A 95 5.16 13.78 16.14
CA VAL A 95 4.40 14.48 17.18
C VAL A 95 3.61 13.52 18.07
N ALA A 96 3.07 12.45 17.46
CA ALA A 96 2.21 11.49 18.14
C ALA A 96 2.42 10.06 17.63
N LEU A 97 2.29 9.09 18.54
CA LEU A 97 2.37 7.67 18.30
C LEU A 97 1.10 7.01 18.84
N CYS A 98 0.41 6.24 18.02
CA CYS A 98 -0.83 5.56 18.38
C CYS A 98 -0.78 4.10 17.99
N ASP A 99 -1.14 3.23 18.92
CA ASP A 99 -1.37 1.81 18.68
C ASP A 99 -2.41 1.29 19.68
N TYR A 100 -3.19 0.28 19.30
CA TYR A 100 -4.12 -0.36 20.21
C TYR A 100 -3.43 -0.75 21.54
N GLU A 101 -2.24 -1.34 21.46
CA GLU A 101 -1.39 -1.70 22.59
C GLU A 101 -0.44 -0.54 22.94
N ALA A 102 -0.72 0.16 24.05
CA ALA A 102 0.08 1.30 24.51
C ALA A 102 1.60 1.01 24.61
N ALA A 103 1.98 -0.23 24.95
CA ALA A 103 3.38 -0.65 25.05
C ALA A 103 4.12 -0.61 23.70
N ARG A 104 3.43 -0.84 22.57
CA ARG A 104 4.02 -0.76 21.23
C ARG A 104 4.34 0.70 20.86
N ALA A 105 3.42 1.61 21.17
CA ALA A 105 3.64 3.04 21.02
C ALA A 105 4.80 3.53 21.91
N GLU A 106 4.86 3.08 23.17
CA GLU A 106 5.97 3.39 24.07
C GLU A 106 7.32 2.91 23.52
N LYS A 107 7.38 1.68 23.01
CA LYS A 107 8.63 1.10 22.48
C LYS A 107 9.22 1.94 21.34
N CYS A 108 8.36 2.54 20.51
CA CYS A 108 8.76 3.39 19.38
C CYS A 108 9.45 4.70 19.80
N GLN A 109 9.30 5.14 21.06
CA GLN A 109 10.08 6.26 21.63
C GLN A 109 11.59 6.03 21.53
N THR A 110 12.04 4.77 21.49
CA THR A 110 13.46 4.41 21.38
C THR A 110 14.12 5.03 20.15
N SER A 111 13.44 5.03 19.00
CA SER A 111 13.98 5.60 17.75
C SER A 111 14.15 7.11 17.88
N LEU A 112 13.18 7.80 18.47
CA LEU A 112 13.24 9.25 18.74
C LEU A 112 14.38 9.58 19.71
N ARG A 113 14.49 8.82 20.80
CA ARG A 113 15.54 9.01 21.81
C ARG A 113 16.93 8.84 21.21
N LYS A 114 17.15 7.79 20.41
CA LYS A 114 18.42 7.53 19.72
C LYS A 114 18.83 8.66 18.77
N LYS A 115 17.84 9.37 18.19
CA LYS A 115 18.07 10.54 17.33
C LYS A 115 18.09 11.87 18.07
N GLY A 116 17.97 11.87 19.40
CA GLY A 116 17.91 13.10 20.19
C GLY A 116 16.64 13.94 19.95
N LEU A 117 15.62 13.36 19.31
CA LEU A 117 14.34 14.01 19.07
C LEU A 117 13.47 13.99 20.33
N ALA A 118 12.49 14.89 20.39
CA ALA A 118 11.56 14.98 21.52
C ALA A 118 10.68 13.72 21.63
N PRO A 119 10.26 13.34 22.86
CA PRO A 119 9.26 12.29 23.02
C PRO A 119 7.93 12.69 22.35
N ALA A 120 7.37 11.77 21.57
CA ALA A 120 6.04 11.92 20.98
C ALA A 120 4.94 11.68 22.04
N ASP A 121 3.75 12.27 21.87
CA ASP A 121 2.61 11.89 22.71
C ASP A 121 2.09 10.51 22.34
N ILE A 122 1.63 9.75 23.33
CA ILE A 122 1.13 8.39 23.13
C ILE A 122 -0.38 8.37 23.25
N TYR A 123 -1.02 7.76 22.27
CA TYR A 123 -2.43 7.41 22.26
C TYR A 123 -2.57 5.89 22.14
N SER A 124 -3.66 5.34 22.65
CA SER A 124 -3.86 3.88 22.60
C SER A 124 -5.32 3.45 22.67
N GLY A 125 -5.55 2.15 22.49
CA GLY A 125 -6.88 1.55 22.44
C GLY A 125 -7.57 1.73 21.09
N ALA A 126 -8.78 1.19 20.97
CA ALA A 126 -9.55 1.17 19.72
C ALA A 126 -9.78 2.57 19.12
N GLU A 127 -9.93 3.58 19.96
CA GLU A 127 -10.33 4.94 19.56
C GLU A 127 -9.21 5.98 19.73
N GLY A 128 -8.01 5.58 20.14
CA GLY A 128 -6.89 6.50 20.39
C GLY A 128 -6.49 7.32 19.16
N TYR A 129 -6.71 6.77 17.96
CA TYR A 129 -6.45 7.48 16.71
C TYR A 129 -7.35 8.71 16.53
N LYS A 130 -8.56 8.74 17.11
CA LYS A 130 -9.48 9.89 17.00
C LYS A 130 -8.92 11.11 17.71
N GLU A 131 -8.36 10.92 18.90
CA GLU A 131 -7.70 11.99 19.65
C GLU A 131 -6.45 12.48 18.93
N LEU A 132 -5.63 11.57 18.39
CA LEU A 132 -4.48 11.91 17.55
C LEU A 132 -4.90 12.76 16.34
N CYS A 133 -5.90 12.31 15.58
CA CYS A 133 -6.35 12.99 14.36
C CYS A 133 -6.97 14.37 14.65
N ALA A 134 -7.57 14.56 15.83
CA ALA A 134 -8.15 15.83 16.25
C ALA A 134 -7.11 16.91 16.57
N ARG A 135 -5.82 16.55 16.65
CA ARG A 135 -4.76 17.50 17.01
C ARG A 135 -4.55 18.57 15.94
N PRO A 136 -4.47 19.86 16.31
CA PRO A 136 -4.20 20.94 15.35
C PRO A 136 -2.74 21.01 14.91
N ASP A 137 -1.84 20.31 15.61
CA ASP A 137 -0.40 20.31 15.35
C ASP A 137 0.10 19.12 14.52
N ILE A 138 -0.81 18.39 13.87
CA ILE A 138 -0.48 17.32 12.90
C ILE A 138 -0.89 17.74 11.50
N ASP A 139 0.00 17.50 10.53
CA ASP A 139 -0.17 17.73 9.10
C ASP A 139 -0.49 16.43 8.35
N LEU A 140 0.21 15.35 8.71
CA LEU A 140 0.18 14.04 8.05
C LEU A 140 -0.05 12.94 9.09
N VAL A 141 -0.93 11.99 8.76
CA VAL A 141 -1.10 10.74 9.51
C VAL A 141 -0.55 9.59 8.66
N TYR A 142 0.47 8.90 9.19
CA TYR A 142 1.00 7.65 8.63
C TYR A 142 0.24 6.47 9.25
N ILE A 143 -0.37 5.64 8.41
CA ILE A 143 -1.31 4.59 8.82
C ILE A 143 -0.71 3.23 8.46
N ALA A 144 -0.35 2.47 9.48
CA ALA A 144 0.20 1.11 9.39
C ALA A 144 -0.53 0.16 10.35
N THR A 145 -1.86 0.24 10.34
CA THR A 145 -2.75 -0.65 11.09
C THR A 145 -2.90 -1.99 10.38
N ASP A 146 -3.79 -2.84 10.87
CA ASP A 146 -4.37 -3.93 10.08
C ASP A 146 -5.33 -3.38 9.02
N TRP A 147 -5.69 -4.26 8.07
CA TRP A 147 -6.50 -3.95 6.90
C TRP A 147 -7.88 -3.38 7.24
N ASP A 148 -8.54 -3.90 8.28
CA ASP A 148 -9.89 -3.45 8.68
C ASP A 148 -9.88 -1.98 9.18
N HIS A 149 -8.72 -1.48 9.61
CA HIS A 149 -8.59 -0.15 10.19
C HIS A 149 -7.93 0.87 9.24
N HIS A 150 -7.39 0.45 8.09
CA HIS A 150 -6.78 1.36 7.12
C HIS A 150 -7.76 2.46 6.71
N PHE A 151 -8.91 2.07 6.18
CA PHE A 151 -9.95 2.99 5.72
C PHE A 151 -10.50 3.87 6.84
N VAL A 152 -10.86 3.27 7.98
CA VAL A 152 -11.50 3.97 9.11
C VAL A 152 -10.59 5.08 9.65
N VAL A 153 -9.30 4.80 9.82
CA VAL A 153 -8.32 5.79 10.30
C VAL A 153 -8.09 6.87 9.25
N ALA A 154 -7.93 6.49 7.97
CA ALA A 154 -7.70 7.44 6.88
C ALA A 154 -8.86 8.41 6.69
N LYS A 155 -10.09 7.89 6.65
CA LYS A 155 -11.32 8.69 6.57
C LYS A 155 -11.38 9.71 7.69
N TYR A 156 -11.18 9.26 8.93
CA TYR A 156 -11.23 10.16 10.09
C TYR A 156 -10.11 11.21 10.05
N ALA A 157 -8.89 10.84 9.67
CA ALA A 157 -7.78 11.77 9.54
C ALA A 157 -8.07 12.87 8.50
N MET A 158 -8.56 12.50 7.31
CA MET A 158 -8.89 13.45 6.25
C MET A 158 -10.10 14.33 6.60
N GLU A 159 -11.12 13.80 7.29
CA GLU A 159 -12.23 14.60 7.85
C GLU A 159 -11.75 15.63 8.89
N LYS A 160 -10.62 15.37 9.56
CA LYS A 160 -9.94 16.35 10.44
C LYS A 160 -8.91 17.22 9.72
N GLY A 161 -8.93 17.21 8.38
CA GLY A 161 -8.11 18.08 7.53
C GLY A 161 -6.64 17.66 7.46
N LYS A 162 -6.34 16.38 7.70
CA LYS A 162 -4.97 15.83 7.64
C LYS A 162 -4.70 15.18 6.29
N HIS A 163 -3.45 15.19 5.86
CA HIS A 163 -3.00 14.29 4.81
C HIS A 163 -2.95 12.86 5.38
N ALA A 164 -3.27 11.87 4.55
CA ALA A 164 -3.21 10.46 4.91
C ALA A 164 -2.20 9.74 4.01
N ALA A 165 -1.31 8.97 4.62
CA ALA A 165 -0.42 8.04 3.94
C ALA A 165 -0.65 6.64 4.52
N ILE A 166 -1.07 5.70 3.70
CA ILE A 166 -1.67 4.43 4.15
C ILE A 166 -0.84 3.28 3.60
N GLU A 167 -0.45 2.34 4.47
CA GLU A 167 0.18 1.08 4.06
C GLU A 167 -0.71 0.28 3.11
N VAL A 168 -0.10 -0.69 2.44
CA VAL A 168 -0.76 -1.46 1.38
C VAL A 168 -1.44 -2.74 1.89
N PRO A 169 -2.53 -3.19 1.22
CA PRO A 169 -3.45 -2.39 0.42
C PRO A 169 -4.16 -1.36 1.30
N SER A 170 -4.44 -0.17 0.78
CA SER A 170 -4.97 0.94 1.59
C SER A 170 -6.50 0.96 1.73
N ALA A 171 -7.20 0.19 0.91
CA ALA A 171 -8.64 -0.01 0.95
C ALA A 171 -8.95 -1.47 0.62
N MET A 172 -10.02 -2.01 1.20
CA MET A 172 -10.33 -3.43 1.10
C MET A 172 -11.50 -3.72 0.16
N ASN A 173 -12.23 -2.70 -0.29
CA ASN A 173 -13.37 -2.81 -1.20
C ASN A 173 -13.56 -1.53 -2.04
N LEU A 174 -14.40 -1.59 -3.07
CA LEU A 174 -14.72 -0.51 -3.99
C LEU A 174 -15.39 0.67 -3.29
N ASP A 175 -16.24 0.42 -2.29
CA ASP A 175 -16.91 1.48 -1.53
C ASP A 175 -15.89 2.32 -0.76
N GLU A 176 -14.96 1.69 -0.06
CA GLU A 176 -13.84 2.36 0.62
C GLU A 176 -12.96 3.14 -0.37
N CYS A 177 -12.66 2.54 -1.54
CA CYS A 177 -11.92 3.22 -2.60
C CYS A 177 -12.65 4.52 -3.03
N TRP A 178 -13.94 4.43 -3.33
CA TRP A 178 -14.74 5.60 -3.74
C TRP A 178 -14.87 6.63 -2.63
N GLN A 179 -15.04 6.21 -1.37
CA GLN A 179 -15.11 7.12 -0.24
C GLN A 179 -13.80 7.89 -0.04
N LEU A 180 -12.64 7.25 -0.15
CA LEU A 180 -11.34 7.92 -0.06
C LEU A 180 -11.10 8.89 -1.23
N VAL A 181 -11.45 8.49 -2.46
CA VAL A 181 -11.42 9.37 -3.64
C VAL A 181 -12.26 10.62 -3.37
N ASN A 182 -13.53 10.43 -3.04
CA ASN A 182 -14.50 11.51 -2.77
C ASN A 182 -14.03 12.44 -1.64
N LEU A 183 -13.40 11.89 -0.61
CA LEU A 183 -12.90 12.65 0.52
C LEU A 183 -11.67 13.48 0.14
N SER A 184 -10.74 12.92 -0.64
CA SER A 184 -9.59 13.65 -1.18
C SER A 184 -10.04 14.82 -2.06
N GLU A 185 -10.99 14.56 -2.95
CA GLU A 185 -11.56 15.55 -3.87
C GLU A 185 -12.30 16.68 -3.16
N LYS A 186 -12.96 16.38 -2.04
CA LYS A 186 -13.68 17.35 -1.20
C LYS A 186 -12.74 18.17 -0.31
N THR A 187 -11.80 17.50 0.36
CA THR A 187 -10.96 18.11 1.39
C THR A 187 -9.69 18.75 0.83
N ARG A 188 -9.34 18.41 -0.42
CA ARG A 188 -8.07 18.76 -1.07
C ARG A 188 -6.86 18.31 -0.23
N LYS A 189 -7.00 17.17 0.44
CA LYS A 189 -5.92 16.53 1.20
C LYS A 189 -5.43 15.31 0.45
N HIS A 190 -4.11 15.21 0.31
CA HIS A 190 -3.47 13.98 -0.15
C HIS A 190 -3.94 12.76 0.64
N CYS A 191 -4.29 11.71 -0.11
CA CYS A 191 -4.46 10.35 0.34
C CYS A 191 -3.54 9.50 -0.53
N MET A 192 -2.40 9.10 0.02
CA MET A 192 -1.35 8.40 -0.70
C MET A 192 -1.29 6.95 -0.25
N ILE A 193 -1.23 6.04 -1.22
CA ILE A 193 -0.84 4.65 -0.99
C ILE A 193 0.68 4.56 -0.82
N LEU A 194 1.13 3.86 0.23
CA LEU A 194 2.54 3.67 0.54
C LEU A 194 3.10 2.43 -0.18
N GLU A 195 3.02 2.42 -1.50
CA GLU A 195 3.58 1.36 -2.35
C GLU A 195 5.10 1.55 -2.52
N ASN A 196 5.84 0.87 -1.66
CA ASN A 196 7.29 0.97 -1.59
C ASN A 196 8.00 0.28 -2.76
N CYS A 197 7.39 -0.71 -3.43
CA CYS A 197 8.04 -1.40 -4.55
C CYS A 197 8.30 -0.45 -5.72
N CYS A 198 7.46 0.57 -5.94
CA CYS A 198 7.70 1.63 -6.92
C CYS A 198 9.06 2.35 -6.74
N TYR A 199 9.69 2.23 -5.57
CA TYR A 199 10.98 2.81 -5.23
C TYR A 199 12.13 1.79 -5.20
N ASP A 200 11.90 0.56 -5.63
CA ASP A 200 12.97 -0.41 -5.80
C ASP A 200 14.00 0.07 -6.83
N TYR A 201 15.28 -0.22 -6.61
CA TYR A 201 16.39 0.29 -7.43
C TYR A 201 16.28 -0.16 -8.88
N TYR A 202 15.92 -1.44 -9.10
CA TYR A 202 15.76 -1.95 -10.46
C TYR A 202 14.51 -1.35 -11.11
N GLU A 203 13.40 -1.28 -10.36
CA GLU A 203 12.12 -0.80 -10.87
C GLU A 203 12.17 0.70 -11.22
N LEU A 204 12.86 1.53 -10.42
CA LEU A 204 13.13 2.94 -10.72
C LEU A 204 14.04 3.13 -11.94
N ARG A 205 15.05 2.28 -12.13
CA ARG A 205 15.89 2.30 -13.34
C ARG A 205 15.10 1.90 -14.57
N ALA A 206 14.34 0.81 -14.49
CA ALA A 206 13.48 0.35 -15.56
C ALA A 206 12.41 1.39 -15.93
N LEU A 207 11.83 2.07 -14.93
CA LEU A 207 10.94 3.20 -15.15
C LEU A 207 11.64 4.33 -15.92
N ASN A 208 12.84 4.73 -15.49
CA ASN A 208 13.62 5.77 -16.20
C ASN A 208 13.93 5.38 -17.64
N MET A 209 14.28 4.10 -17.87
CA MET A 209 14.52 3.53 -19.20
C MET A 209 13.26 3.56 -20.05
N ALA A 210 12.11 3.14 -19.50
CA ALA A 210 10.81 3.19 -20.19
C ALA A 210 10.43 4.62 -20.58
N GLN A 211 10.54 5.56 -19.63
CA GLN A 211 10.27 6.99 -19.85
C GLN A 211 11.21 7.64 -20.87
N SER A 212 12.41 7.08 -21.04
CA SER A 212 13.41 7.50 -22.02
C SER A 212 13.30 6.78 -23.37
N GLY A 213 12.32 5.90 -23.55
CA GLY A 213 12.09 5.17 -24.79
C GLY A 213 13.07 4.02 -25.06
N VAL A 214 13.85 3.58 -24.06
CA VAL A 214 14.82 2.48 -24.19
C VAL A 214 14.16 1.18 -24.63
N PHE A 215 12.93 0.93 -24.16
CA PHE A 215 12.16 -0.25 -24.53
C PHE A 215 11.24 -0.01 -25.74
N GLY A 216 11.26 1.18 -26.34
CA GLY A 216 10.23 1.59 -27.31
C GLY A 216 8.87 1.78 -26.64
N GLU A 217 7.79 1.38 -27.32
CA GLU A 217 6.47 1.34 -26.69
C GLU A 217 6.35 0.07 -25.85
N VAL A 218 6.10 0.22 -24.55
CA VAL A 218 5.80 -0.93 -23.67
C VAL A 218 4.39 -1.43 -23.98
N ILE A 219 4.27 -2.68 -24.45
CA ILE A 219 3.00 -3.28 -24.90
C ILE A 219 2.46 -4.34 -23.93
N ARG A 220 3.32 -4.89 -23.07
CA ARG A 220 2.95 -5.86 -22.05
C ARG A 220 3.76 -5.66 -20.78
N ALA A 221 3.11 -5.84 -19.63
CA ALA A 221 3.77 -5.87 -18.34
C ALA A 221 3.29 -7.04 -17.46
N GLU A 222 4.14 -7.50 -16.55
CA GLU A 222 3.81 -8.55 -15.59
C GLU A 222 4.30 -8.15 -14.19
N GLY A 223 3.47 -8.42 -13.18
CA GLY A 223 3.78 -8.17 -11.77
C GLY A 223 3.21 -9.27 -10.89
N ALA A 224 3.68 -9.36 -9.64
CA ALA A 224 3.15 -10.31 -8.69
C ALA A 224 3.39 -9.91 -7.23
N TYR A 225 2.67 -10.58 -6.34
CA TYR A 225 3.08 -10.77 -4.95
C TYR A 225 3.12 -12.26 -4.63
N ILE A 226 4.28 -12.88 -4.89
CA ILE A 226 4.58 -14.27 -4.55
C ILE A 226 5.53 -14.27 -3.35
N HIS A 227 5.01 -14.65 -2.18
CA HIS A 227 5.75 -14.61 -0.93
C HIS A 227 5.19 -15.64 0.06
N ALA A 228 5.89 -16.75 0.28
CA ALA A 228 5.46 -17.77 1.23
C ALA A 228 5.36 -17.21 2.66
N LEU A 229 4.13 -17.03 3.17
CA LEU A 229 3.88 -16.38 4.46
C LEU A 229 3.79 -17.35 5.65
N ASP A 230 4.03 -18.64 5.45
CA ASP A 230 4.03 -19.66 6.51
C ASP A 230 4.79 -19.27 7.79
N PRO A 231 6.00 -18.66 7.72
CA PRO A 231 6.72 -18.22 8.92
C PRO A 231 6.06 -17.06 9.66
N PHE A 232 5.15 -16.32 9.02
CA PHE A 232 4.65 -15.04 9.51
C PHE A 232 3.20 -15.08 9.99
N TRP A 233 2.40 -16.09 9.65
CA TRP A 233 0.96 -16.11 9.98
C TRP A 233 0.66 -15.86 11.47
N LYS A 234 1.47 -16.43 12.37
CA LYS A 234 1.33 -16.25 13.83
C LYS A 234 1.78 -14.88 14.35
N SER A 235 2.43 -14.07 13.52
CA SER A 235 2.89 -12.73 13.88
C SER A 235 1.82 -11.66 13.64
N TYR A 236 0.80 -11.97 12.84
CA TYR A 236 -0.33 -11.08 12.64
C TYR A 236 -1.17 -11.02 13.91
N TRP A 237 -1.54 -9.79 14.27
CA TRP A 237 -2.25 -9.53 15.51
C TRP A 237 -3.64 -10.18 15.50
N VAL A 238 -4.01 -10.74 16.65
CA VAL A 238 -5.33 -11.30 16.90
C VAL A 238 -6.11 -10.30 17.72
N ASN A 239 -7.28 -9.91 17.23
CA ASN A 239 -8.13 -8.95 17.92
C ASN A 239 -8.62 -9.54 19.26
N PRO A 240 -8.37 -8.86 20.40
CA PRO A 240 -8.77 -9.35 21.72
C PRO A 240 -10.28 -9.22 22.00
N ASP A 241 -11.06 -8.54 21.15
CA ASP A 241 -12.50 -8.35 21.34
C ASP A 241 -13.35 -9.61 21.07
N GLY A 242 -12.71 -10.71 20.65
CA GLY A 242 -13.36 -12.00 20.40
C GLY A 242 -14.05 -12.12 19.04
N LYS A 243 -13.95 -11.12 18.16
CA LYS A 243 -14.48 -11.20 16.78
C LYS A 243 -13.72 -12.18 15.89
N ASP A 244 -12.50 -12.56 16.28
CA ASP A 244 -11.73 -13.63 15.67
C ASP A 244 -11.78 -14.87 16.57
N ALA A 245 -12.93 -15.56 16.56
CA ALA A 245 -13.19 -16.72 17.41
C ALA A 245 -12.17 -17.85 17.18
N ASP A 246 -11.69 -17.99 15.96
CA ASP A 246 -10.72 -19.01 15.54
C ASP A 246 -9.27 -18.56 15.73
N LYS A 247 -9.04 -17.31 16.14
CA LYS A 247 -7.73 -16.70 16.43
C LYS A 247 -6.75 -16.84 15.25
N LEU A 248 -7.25 -16.68 14.03
CA LEU A 248 -6.47 -16.79 12.81
C LEU A 248 -5.52 -15.60 12.60
N GLY A 249 -5.80 -14.47 13.27
CA GLY A 249 -5.17 -13.19 13.01
C GLY A 249 -5.79 -12.52 11.78
N TRP A 250 -5.73 -11.18 11.74
CA TRP A 250 -6.47 -10.38 10.77
C TRP A 250 -6.20 -10.80 9.30
N ARG A 251 -4.95 -11.12 8.93
CA ARG A 251 -4.59 -11.40 7.54
C ARG A 251 -5.08 -12.76 7.04
N LEU A 252 -4.91 -13.81 7.85
CA LEU A 252 -5.34 -15.15 7.47
C LEU A 252 -6.87 -15.25 7.52
N LYS A 253 -7.51 -14.62 8.52
CA LYS A 253 -8.97 -14.45 8.58
C LYS A 253 -9.49 -13.80 7.30
N PHE A 254 -8.87 -12.71 6.86
CA PHE A 254 -9.28 -12.04 5.62
C PHE A 254 -9.16 -12.96 4.39
N ASN A 255 -8.06 -13.72 4.26
CA ASN A 255 -7.91 -14.69 3.17
C ASN A 255 -8.92 -15.85 3.24
N LYS A 256 -9.32 -16.26 4.45
CA LYS A 256 -10.38 -17.26 4.61
C LYS A 256 -11.73 -16.72 4.15
N GLU A 257 -12.07 -15.49 4.54
CA GLU A 257 -13.40 -14.88 4.36
C GLU A 257 -13.60 -14.23 2.98
N ASN A 258 -12.51 -13.93 2.27
CA ASN A 258 -12.53 -13.20 1.00
C ASN A 258 -11.83 -13.97 -0.10
N ARG A 259 -12.12 -13.62 -1.35
CA ARG A 259 -11.52 -14.17 -2.56
C ARG A 259 -10.99 -13.02 -3.39
N GLY A 260 -9.96 -13.24 -4.21
CA GLY A 260 -9.40 -12.19 -5.07
C GLY A 260 -7.90 -12.00 -4.89
N ASP A 261 -7.34 -11.10 -5.70
CA ASP A 261 -5.98 -10.62 -5.46
C ASP A 261 -6.00 -9.57 -4.33
N VAL A 262 -5.96 -10.09 -3.10
CA VAL A 262 -6.05 -9.28 -1.87
C VAL A 262 -4.77 -8.50 -1.55
N TYR A 263 -3.73 -8.56 -2.40
CA TYR A 263 -2.44 -7.90 -2.16
C TYR A 263 -1.70 -7.50 -3.45
N ALA A 264 -2.45 -7.01 -4.44
CA ALA A 264 -1.97 -6.76 -5.80
C ALA A 264 -0.90 -5.67 -5.93
N THR A 265 -0.86 -4.73 -4.97
CA THR A 265 -0.21 -3.43 -5.13
C THR A 265 1.28 -3.53 -5.42
N HIS A 266 1.99 -4.46 -4.76
CA HIS A 266 3.44 -4.63 -4.92
C HIS A 266 3.84 -5.06 -6.34
N GLY A 267 2.98 -5.82 -7.01
CA GLY A 267 3.19 -6.22 -8.40
C GLY A 267 2.65 -5.18 -9.38
N LEU A 268 1.53 -4.54 -9.05
CA LEU A 268 0.79 -3.66 -9.95
C LEU A 268 1.35 -2.23 -10.00
N GLY A 269 1.72 -1.63 -8.86
CA GLY A 269 2.16 -0.24 -8.79
C GLY A 269 3.33 0.08 -9.73
N PRO A 270 4.46 -0.67 -9.66
CA PRO A 270 5.62 -0.41 -10.51
C PRO A 270 5.31 -0.51 -12.02
N VAL A 271 4.51 -1.52 -12.42
CA VAL A 271 4.14 -1.68 -13.84
C VAL A 271 3.13 -0.63 -14.28
N ALA A 272 2.19 -0.23 -13.40
CA ALA A 272 1.24 0.84 -13.69
C ALA A 272 1.96 2.17 -13.96
N GLN A 273 3.01 2.49 -13.20
CA GLN A 273 3.84 3.67 -13.46
C GLN A 273 4.57 3.61 -14.81
N CYS A 274 5.08 2.43 -15.20
CA CYS A 274 5.73 2.23 -16.50
C CYS A 274 4.76 2.30 -17.70
N LEU A 275 3.46 2.17 -17.43
CA LEU A 275 2.39 2.19 -18.44
C LEU A 275 1.64 3.53 -18.48
N ASP A 276 2.06 4.50 -17.67
CA ASP A 276 1.44 5.83 -17.56
C ASP A 276 -0.03 5.80 -17.09
N ILE A 277 -0.38 4.83 -16.23
CA ILE A 277 -1.73 4.70 -15.68
C ILE A 277 -2.11 5.97 -14.88
N HIS A 278 -3.30 6.50 -15.16
CA HIS A 278 -3.84 7.82 -14.74
C HIS A 278 -3.10 9.06 -15.26
N ARG A 279 -2.09 8.89 -16.11
CA ARG A 279 -1.32 9.99 -16.72
C ARG A 279 -1.09 9.70 -18.20
N GLY A 280 -2.11 9.23 -18.91
CA GLY A 280 -2.01 8.94 -20.35
C GLY A 280 -2.55 7.58 -20.76
N ASP A 281 -2.74 6.66 -19.82
CA ASP A 281 -3.45 5.39 -20.02
C ASP A 281 -4.27 5.06 -18.75
N ARG A 282 -5.06 3.99 -18.80
CA ARG A 282 -5.80 3.45 -17.65
C ARG A 282 -6.18 2.00 -17.87
N PHE A 283 -6.50 1.27 -16.80
CA PHE A 283 -7.10 -0.06 -16.97
C PHE A 283 -8.58 0.07 -17.37
N THR A 284 -9.05 -0.87 -18.19
CA THR A 284 -10.42 -0.86 -18.75
C THR A 284 -11.21 -2.11 -18.45
N VAL A 285 -10.56 -3.28 -18.47
CA VAL A 285 -11.19 -4.56 -18.21
C VAL A 285 -10.19 -5.54 -17.61
N LEU A 286 -10.66 -6.44 -16.76
CA LEU A 286 -9.94 -7.61 -16.27
C LEU A 286 -10.71 -8.91 -16.46
N THR A 287 -9.97 -10.01 -16.41
CA THR A 287 -10.46 -11.35 -16.07
C THR A 287 -9.48 -11.98 -15.09
N ALA A 288 -10.02 -12.63 -14.06
CA ALA A 288 -9.26 -13.28 -13.00
C ALA A 288 -9.69 -14.74 -12.85
N MET A 289 -8.70 -15.59 -12.54
CA MET A 289 -8.86 -17.01 -12.22
C MET A 289 -8.03 -17.34 -10.98
N ASP A 290 -8.48 -18.31 -10.21
CA ASP A 290 -7.74 -18.85 -9.08
C ASP A 290 -7.78 -20.38 -9.05
N THR A 291 -6.91 -20.95 -8.23
CA THR A 291 -6.99 -22.36 -7.87
C THR A 291 -7.98 -22.56 -6.72
N LYS A 292 -8.40 -23.80 -6.49
CA LYS A 292 -8.93 -24.15 -5.16
C LYS A 292 -7.90 -23.81 -4.06
N SER A 293 -8.37 -23.54 -2.84
CA SER A 293 -7.48 -23.50 -1.67
C SER A 293 -7.15 -24.91 -1.21
N VAL A 294 -5.86 -25.22 -1.11
CA VAL A 294 -5.37 -26.48 -0.54
C VAL A 294 -4.60 -26.18 0.75
N HIS A 295 -3.61 -25.29 0.64
CA HIS A 295 -2.74 -24.91 1.74
C HIS A 295 -3.44 -23.97 2.72
N GLY A 296 -4.18 -22.97 2.22
CA GLY A 296 -4.97 -22.06 3.08
C GLY A 296 -5.97 -22.83 3.96
N LYS A 297 -6.74 -23.73 3.35
CA LYS A 297 -7.62 -24.69 4.04
C LYS A 297 -6.85 -25.49 5.11
N ALA A 298 -5.80 -26.21 4.72
CA ALA A 298 -5.03 -27.06 5.64
C ALA A 298 -4.43 -26.28 6.82
N LEU A 299 -4.02 -25.03 6.59
CA LEU A 299 -3.49 -24.16 7.62
C LEU A 299 -4.57 -23.80 8.66
N VAL A 300 -5.78 -23.43 8.23
CA VAL A 300 -6.89 -23.13 9.14
C VAL A 300 -7.29 -24.38 9.94
N GLU A 301 -7.36 -25.55 9.30
CA GLU A 301 -7.67 -26.81 9.99
C GLU A 301 -6.61 -27.14 11.05
N LYS A 302 -5.34 -26.91 10.73
CA LYS A 302 -4.22 -27.10 11.67
C LYS A 302 -4.28 -26.13 12.86
N ILE A 303 -4.69 -24.88 12.64
CA ILE A 303 -4.79 -23.87 13.72
C ILE A 303 -6.00 -24.16 14.62
N THR A 304 -7.14 -24.50 14.05
CA THR A 304 -8.42 -24.62 14.76
C THR A 304 -8.72 -26.03 15.27
N GLY A 305 -8.11 -27.06 14.68
CA GLY A 305 -8.43 -28.46 14.93
C GLY A 305 -9.78 -28.90 14.36
N LYS A 306 -10.41 -28.09 13.50
CA LYS A 306 -11.73 -28.33 12.89
C LYS A 306 -11.62 -28.36 11.37
N PRO A 307 -12.50 -29.09 10.64
CA PRO A 307 -12.58 -29.00 9.20
C PRO A 307 -12.85 -27.58 8.71
N CYS A 308 -12.27 -27.20 7.58
CA CYS A 308 -12.44 -25.88 6.95
C CYS A 308 -12.95 -26.06 5.51
N ASP A 309 -14.23 -25.79 5.28
CA ASP A 309 -14.87 -25.95 3.97
C ASP A 309 -15.23 -24.63 3.30
N ASP A 310 -14.89 -23.51 3.95
CA ASP A 310 -15.27 -22.16 3.55
C ASP A 310 -14.05 -21.24 3.37
N PHE A 311 -12.85 -21.80 3.15
CA PHE A 311 -11.68 -21.01 2.77
C PHE A 311 -11.83 -20.51 1.34
N ARG A 312 -12.04 -19.20 1.19
CA ARG A 312 -12.45 -18.63 -0.10
C ARG A 312 -11.30 -18.27 -1.02
N ASN A 313 -10.21 -17.70 -0.51
CA ASN A 313 -9.15 -17.27 -1.40
C ASN A 313 -8.41 -18.47 -1.98
N GLY A 314 -8.24 -18.51 -3.30
CA GLY A 314 -7.38 -19.51 -3.92
C GLY A 314 -5.93 -19.37 -3.48
N ASP A 315 -5.20 -20.48 -3.44
CA ASP A 315 -3.78 -20.46 -3.09
C ASP A 315 -2.95 -19.66 -4.11
N GLN A 316 -3.38 -19.68 -5.38
CA GLN A 316 -2.86 -18.87 -6.49
C GLN A 316 -4.00 -18.13 -7.17
N THR A 317 -3.82 -16.84 -7.43
CA THR A 317 -4.67 -16.03 -8.31
C THR A 317 -3.84 -15.48 -9.47
N THR A 318 -4.42 -15.45 -10.67
CA THR A 318 -3.85 -14.78 -11.85
C THR A 318 -4.92 -13.89 -12.49
N THR A 319 -4.57 -12.64 -12.73
CA THR A 319 -5.45 -11.62 -13.32
C THR A 319 -4.84 -11.07 -14.59
N LEU A 320 -5.58 -11.12 -15.70
CA LEU A 320 -5.23 -10.49 -16.97
C LEU A 320 -6.06 -9.21 -17.15
N MET A 321 -5.40 -8.13 -17.54
CA MET A 321 -6.00 -6.80 -17.68
C MET A 321 -5.65 -6.18 -19.03
N ARG A 322 -6.51 -5.28 -19.50
CA ARG A 322 -6.30 -4.49 -20.72
C ARG A 322 -6.37 -3.00 -20.41
N THR A 323 -5.44 -2.23 -20.97
CA THR A 323 -5.46 -0.76 -20.87
C THR A 323 -6.28 -0.11 -21.98
N ALA A 324 -6.61 1.18 -21.84
CA ALA A 324 -7.28 1.95 -22.90
C ALA A 324 -6.41 2.05 -24.16
N GLY A 325 -5.09 2.09 -24.00
CA GLY A 325 -4.10 1.99 -25.08
C GLY A 325 -3.95 0.58 -25.69
N GLY A 326 -4.72 -0.41 -25.24
CA GLY A 326 -4.69 -1.78 -25.78
C GLY A 326 -3.56 -2.66 -25.26
N LYS A 327 -2.77 -2.18 -24.29
CA LYS A 327 -1.67 -2.94 -23.65
C LYS A 327 -2.24 -4.03 -22.75
N VAL A 328 -1.45 -5.07 -22.50
CA VAL A 328 -1.85 -6.22 -21.66
C VAL A 328 -1.03 -6.28 -20.38
N VAL A 329 -1.69 -6.46 -19.23
CA VAL A 329 -1.02 -6.62 -17.94
C VAL A 329 -1.44 -7.91 -17.27
N GLU A 330 -0.49 -8.62 -16.69
CA GLU A 330 -0.73 -9.81 -15.86
C GLU A 330 -0.27 -9.56 -14.43
N ILE A 331 -1.15 -9.82 -13.46
CA ILE A 331 -0.81 -9.77 -12.03
C ILE A 331 -1.09 -11.13 -11.39
N GLN A 332 -0.15 -11.58 -10.56
CA GLN A 332 -0.27 -12.84 -9.83
C GLN A 332 -0.19 -12.64 -8.31
N HIS A 333 -0.95 -13.44 -7.57
CA HIS A 333 -0.91 -13.44 -6.10
C HIS A 333 -0.79 -14.86 -5.55
N ASN A 334 0.22 -15.07 -4.69
CA ASN A 334 0.40 -16.31 -3.95
C ASN A 334 1.16 -16.08 -2.65
N VAL A 335 0.47 -16.29 -1.53
CA VAL A 335 1.06 -16.16 -0.20
C VAL A 335 1.04 -17.44 0.61
N MET A 336 0.46 -18.50 0.04
CA MET A 336 0.19 -19.75 0.74
C MET A 336 1.29 -20.79 0.48
N ASN A 337 1.77 -20.90 -0.76
CA ASN A 337 2.61 -22.04 -1.13
C ASN A 337 4.11 -21.78 -0.92
N PRO A 338 4.88 -22.83 -0.57
CA PRO A 338 6.33 -22.73 -0.44
C PRO A 338 6.98 -22.52 -1.81
N GLN A 339 7.52 -21.33 -2.03
CA GLN A 339 8.26 -20.95 -3.23
C GLN A 339 9.13 -19.71 -2.97
N PRO A 340 10.16 -19.46 -3.79
CA PRO A 340 10.99 -18.27 -3.67
C PRO A 340 10.17 -16.98 -3.78
N TYR A 341 10.61 -15.95 -3.05
CA TYR A 341 10.03 -14.61 -3.16
C TYR A 341 10.15 -14.08 -4.59
N ASN A 342 9.05 -13.59 -5.15
CA ASN A 342 9.00 -13.13 -6.53
C ASN A 342 7.91 -12.05 -6.72
N ARG A 343 8.27 -10.90 -7.28
CA ARG A 343 7.28 -9.87 -7.69
C ARG A 343 7.08 -9.79 -9.20
N LEU A 344 7.67 -10.73 -9.94
CA LEU A 344 7.86 -10.75 -11.39
C LEU A 344 8.55 -9.51 -11.92
N PHE A 345 7.86 -8.38 -12.03
CA PHE A 345 8.31 -7.17 -12.71
C PHE A 345 8.95 -7.47 -14.07
N LYS A 346 8.11 -7.55 -15.09
CA LYS A 346 8.53 -7.66 -16.48
C LYS A 346 7.93 -6.57 -17.32
N LEU A 347 8.73 -6.04 -18.23
CA LEU A 347 8.30 -5.11 -19.27
C LEU A 347 8.70 -5.69 -20.62
N THR A 348 7.75 -5.81 -21.53
CA THR A 348 8.00 -6.14 -22.94
C THR A 348 7.61 -4.93 -23.78
N GLY A 349 8.61 -4.32 -24.42
CA GLY A 349 8.41 -3.22 -25.35
C GLY A 349 8.87 -3.56 -26.76
N THR A 350 8.51 -2.71 -27.72
CA THR A 350 8.81 -2.91 -29.14
C THR A 350 10.29 -2.88 -29.49
N LYS A 351 11.15 -2.41 -28.58
CA LYS A 351 12.61 -2.32 -28.77
C LYS A 351 13.42 -2.97 -27.65
N GLY A 352 12.78 -3.52 -26.62
CA GLY A 352 13.53 -4.05 -25.50
C GLY A 352 12.70 -4.75 -24.43
N TYR A 353 13.41 -5.42 -23.53
CA TYR A 353 12.83 -6.22 -22.47
C TYR A 353 13.58 -5.99 -21.15
N ALA A 354 12.83 -5.98 -20.04
CA ALA A 354 13.34 -5.92 -18.68
C ALA A 354 12.64 -6.96 -17.80
N THR A 355 13.40 -7.66 -16.96
CA THR A 355 12.88 -8.58 -15.94
C THR A 355 13.70 -8.52 -14.68
N LYS A 356 13.06 -8.55 -13.51
CA LYS A 356 13.79 -8.53 -12.24
C LYS A 356 13.99 -9.91 -11.61
N TYR A 357 13.04 -10.83 -11.82
CA TYR A 357 13.04 -12.14 -11.17
C TYR A 357 13.18 -13.29 -12.19
N PRO A 358 13.83 -14.42 -11.84
CA PRO A 358 14.52 -14.70 -10.57
C PRO A 358 15.86 -13.96 -10.42
N THR A 359 16.42 -13.46 -11.52
CA THR A 359 17.60 -12.57 -11.53
C THR A 359 17.30 -11.31 -12.35
N PRO A 360 17.84 -10.14 -11.96
CA PRO A 360 17.64 -8.92 -12.73
C PRO A 360 18.41 -8.96 -14.04
N GLU A 361 17.71 -8.82 -15.16
CA GLU A 361 18.26 -8.95 -16.51
C GLU A 361 17.59 -7.95 -17.48
N TYR A 362 18.30 -7.58 -18.55
CA TYR A 362 17.78 -6.75 -19.65
C TYR A 362 18.14 -7.38 -20.99
N ALA A 363 17.32 -7.21 -22.02
CA ALA A 363 17.64 -7.62 -23.38
C ALA A 363 17.36 -6.48 -24.37
N LEU A 364 18.40 -6.06 -25.10
CA LEU A 364 18.40 -5.02 -26.13
C LEU A 364 19.33 -5.48 -27.27
N ASP A 365 19.05 -5.09 -28.52
CA ASP A 365 20.01 -5.26 -29.61
C ASP A 365 21.10 -4.16 -29.60
N LYS A 366 22.17 -4.37 -30.36
CA LYS A 366 23.31 -3.44 -30.43
C LYS A 366 22.89 -2.03 -30.88
N LYS A 367 22.03 -1.94 -31.88
CA LYS A 367 21.57 -0.66 -32.43
C LYS A 367 20.79 0.10 -31.37
N GLN A 368 19.85 -0.56 -30.69
CA GLN A 368 19.06 0.02 -29.63
C GLN A 368 19.91 0.40 -28.41
N LEU A 369 20.95 -0.37 -28.07
CA LEU A 369 21.86 0.00 -26.99
C LEU A 369 22.63 1.29 -27.31
N VAL A 370 23.10 1.44 -28.56
CA VAL A 370 23.75 2.67 -29.05
C VAL A 370 22.76 3.84 -29.15
N GLU A 371 21.53 3.62 -29.61
CA GLU A 371 20.45 4.64 -29.63
C GLU A 371 20.06 5.06 -28.21
N SER A 372 20.11 4.13 -27.26
CA SER A 372 19.99 4.38 -25.83
C SER A 372 21.23 5.07 -25.27
N GLY A 373 22.21 5.42 -26.11
CA GLY A 373 23.46 6.13 -25.88
C GLY A 373 24.42 5.44 -24.91
N VAL A 374 24.49 4.12 -24.96
CA VAL A 374 25.53 3.31 -24.32
C VAL A 374 26.43 2.73 -25.41
N THR A 375 27.74 2.92 -25.28
CA THR A 375 28.71 2.34 -26.23
C THR A 375 29.04 0.90 -25.81
N PRO A 376 28.67 -0.13 -26.61
CA PRO A 376 28.97 -1.51 -26.31
C PRO A 376 30.48 -1.77 -26.33
N ALA A 377 30.98 -2.56 -25.38
CA ALA A 377 32.37 -3.06 -25.40
C ALA A 377 32.50 -4.48 -25.97
N ILE A 378 31.37 -5.14 -26.24
CA ILE A 378 31.28 -6.49 -26.80
C ILE A 378 30.43 -6.40 -28.07
N ASP A 379 30.84 -7.08 -29.14
CA ASP A 379 30.15 -6.99 -30.44
C ASP A 379 29.11 -8.10 -30.67
N ASP A 380 29.23 -9.23 -29.96
CA ASP A 380 28.41 -10.43 -30.17
C ASP A 380 27.28 -10.56 -29.14
N PHE A 381 26.23 -9.73 -29.28
CA PHE A 381 24.97 -9.90 -28.55
C PHE A 381 23.78 -9.35 -29.36
N SER A 382 22.59 -9.85 -29.07
CA SER A 382 21.32 -9.40 -29.66
C SER A 382 20.18 -9.57 -28.65
N SER A 383 18.99 -9.10 -28.99
CA SER A 383 17.78 -9.29 -28.16
C SER A 383 17.33 -10.75 -28.03
N HIS A 384 18.01 -11.71 -28.68
CA HIS A 384 17.79 -13.14 -28.44
C HIS A 384 18.33 -13.63 -27.08
N GLY A 385 19.21 -12.87 -26.44
CA GLY A 385 19.74 -13.18 -25.10
C GLY A 385 19.78 -11.94 -24.20
N PHE A 386 20.03 -12.15 -22.91
CA PHE A 386 20.25 -11.04 -21.98
C PHE A 386 21.58 -10.35 -22.28
N LEU A 387 21.65 -9.05 -21.97
CA LEU A 387 22.86 -8.25 -22.09
C LEU A 387 23.97 -8.88 -21.23
N PRO A 388 25.23 -8.90 -21.72
CA PRO A 388 26.37 -9.20 -20.86
C PRO A 388 26.38 -8.29 -19.63
N LYS A 389 26.77 -8.82 -18.47
CA LYS A 389 26.72 -8.08 -17.18
C LYS A 389 27.42 -6.72 -17.23
N SER A 390 28.50 -6.59 -18.00
CA SER A 390 29.21 -5.32 -18.19
C SER A 390 28.36 -4.28 -18.92
N GLU A 391 27.59 -4.67 -19.93
CA GLU A 391 26.73 -3.78 -20.69
C GLU A 391 25.46 -3.43 -19.92
N ALA A 392 24.87 -4.42 -19.23
CA ALA A 392 23.76 -4.18 -18.29
C ALA A 392 24.16 -3.14 -17.24
N LYS A 393 25.36 -3.25 -16.65
CA LYS A 393 25.86 -2.28 -15.67
C LYS A 393 25.99 -0.87 -16.24
N LYS A 394 26.53 -0.70 -17.45
CA LYS A 394 26.60 0.63 -18.09
C LYS A 394 25.22 1.21 -18.33
N LEU A 395 24.25 0.38 -18.71
CA LEU A 395 22.86 0.78 -18.88
C LEU A 395 22.25 1.25 -17.55
N GLU A 396 22.46 0.50 -16.47
CA GLU A 396 22.05 0.89 -15.13
C GLU A 396 22.70 2.20 -14.67
N GLU A 397 24.01 2.37 -14.86
CA GLU A 397 24.74 3.59 -14.50
C GLU A 397 24.22 4.81 -15.29
N LYS A 398 23.93 4.63 -16.59
CA LYS A 398 23.35 5.68 -17.44
C LYS A 398 21.96 6.10 -16.99
N TYR A 399 21.10 5.12 -16.72
CA TYR A 399 19.70 5.33 -16.37
C TYR A 399 19.45 5.32 -14.85
N GLU A 400 20.49 5.51 -14.05
CA GLU A 400 20.39 5.61 -12.59
C GLU A 400 19.42 6.75 -12.24
N HIS A 401 18.29 6.37 -11.62
CA HIS A 401 17.18 7.28 -11.36
C HIS A 401 17.58 8.38 -10.35
N PRO A 402 17.16 9.66 -10.53
CA PRO A 402 17.54 10.74 -9.62
C PRO A 402 17.21 10.50 -8.14
N ILE A 403 16.08 9.83 -7.86
CA ILE A 403 15.70 9.42 -6.49
C ILE A 403 16.75 8.48 -5.88
N ILE A 404 17.27 7.52 -6.65
CA ILE A 404 18.31 6.61 -6.18
C ILE A 404 19.60 7.38 -5.89
N LYS A 405 20.01 8.27 -6.81
CA LYS A 405 21.19 9.13 -6.61
C LYS A 405 21.10 9.94 -5.31
N LYS A 406 19.91 10.42 -4.99
CA LYS A 406 19.67 11.31 -3.84
C LYS A 406 19.51 10.57 -2.51
N TYR A 407 18.76 9.47 -2.50
CA TYR A 407 18.32 8.81 -1.27
C TYR A 407 18.82 7.37 -1.13
N GLY A 408 19.40 6.80 -2.20
CA GLY A 408 19.71 5.38 -2.28
C GLY A 408 20.85 4.94 -1.36
N GLU A 409 21.77 5.82 -0.97
CA GLU A 409 22.81 5.49 0.01
C GLU A 409 22.21 5.28 1.40
N ILE A 410 21.54 6.31 1.95
CA ILE A 410 20.84 6.24 3.24
C ILE A 410 19.80 5.11 3.22
N GLY A 411 19.09 4.95 2.10
CA GLY A 411 18.10 3.87 1.94
C GLY A 411 18.69 2.50 2.25
N ARG A 412 19.86 2.15 1.72
CA ARG A 412 20.49 0.83 1.95
C ARG A 412 20.78 0.57 3.41
N GLU A 413 21.09 1.60 4.19
CA GLU A 413 21.34 1.49 5.64
C GLU A 413 20.05 1.25 6.45
N MET A 414 18.88 1.55 5.87
CA MET A 414 17.59 1.58 6.57
C MET A 414 16.74 0.31 6.37
N GLY A 415 17.29 -0.72 5.73
CA GLY A 415 16.67 -2.04 5.57
C GLY A 415 15.74 -2.18 4.35
N HIS A 416 15.23 -3.39 4.13
CA HIS A 416 14.33 -3.74 3.01
C HIS A 416 14.86 -3.30 1.62
N GLY A 417 16.19 -3.40 1.42
CA GLY A 417 16.86 -2.97 0.20
C GLY A 417 16.97 -1.44 0.02
N GLY A 418 16.22 -0.64 0.79
CA GLY A 418 16.27 0.83 0.82
C GLY A 418 15.08 1.56 0.19
N MET A 419 14.19 0.83 -0.50
CA MET A 419 13.01 1.40 -1.16
C MET A 419 12.04 2.09 -0.18
N ASP A 420 11.89 1.53 1.03
CA ASP A 420 11.03 2.09 2.07
C ASP A 420 11.43 3.52 2.47
N TYR A 421 12.74 3.77 2.62
CA TYR A 421 13.22 5.10 2.99
C TYR A 421 13.05 6.09 1.83
N MET A 422 13.31 5.65 0.59
CA MET A 422 13.16 6.51 -0.59
C MET A 422 11.71 6.96 -0.78
N MET A 423 10.74 6.05 -0.58
CA MET A 423 9.32 6.39 -0.59
C MET A 423 8.96 7.44 0.46
N ASP A 424 9.33 7.19 1.72
CA ASP A 424 9.02 8.10 2.83
C ASP A 424 9.69 9.47 2.63
N ALA A 425 10.96 9.48 2.20
CA ALA A 425 11.71 10.70 1.91
C ALA A 425 11.08 11.49 0.75
N ARG A 426 10.54 10.80 -0.26
CA ARG A 426 9.83 11.44 -1.38
C ARG A 426 8.49 12.04 -0.99
N LEU A 427 7.70 11.34 -0.17
CA LEU A 427 6.49 11.90 0.41
C LEU A 427 6.80 13.21 1.17
N ILE A 428 7.79 13.19 2.06
CA ILE A 428 8.19 14.38 2.81
C ILE A 428 8.73 15.48 1.89
N TYR A 429 9.56 15.12 0.91
CA TYR A 429 10.10 16.05 -0.07
C TYR A 429 8.98 16.78 -0.82
N CYS A 430 7.97 16.06 -1.32
CA CYS A 430 6.88 16.70 -2.05
C CYS A 430 6.08 17.66 -1.16
N LEU A 431 5.80 17.29 0.10
CA LEU A 431 5.11 18.17 1.04
C LEU A 431 5.94 19.42 1.41
N GLN A 432 7.26 19.27 1.59
CA GLN A 432 8.16 20.39 1.87
C GLN A 432 8.25 21.37 0.70
N ASN A 433 8.18 20.84 -0.53
CA ASN A 433 8.33 21.61 -1.76
C ASN A 433 6.98 22.05 -2.37
N GLY A 434 5.85 21.61 -1.83
CA GLY A 434 4.51 21.93 -2.35
C GLY A 434 4.26 21.32 -3.73
N LEU A 435 4.77 20.11 -3.96
CA LEU A 435 4.68 19.37 -5.21
C LEU A 435 3.55 18.33 -5.15
N PRO A 436 3.06 17.85 -6.31
CA PRO A 436 2.23 16.66 -6.31
C PRO A 436 3.00 15.45 -5.78
N LEU A 437 2.26 14.51 -5.18
CA LEU A 437 2.83 13.25 -4.72
C LEU A 437 3.03 12.32 -5.91
N ASP A 438 3.99 11.42 -5.76
CA ASP A 438 4.36 10.42 -6.78
C ASP A 438 3.23 9.40 -7.01
N MET A 439 2.37 9.19 -6.01
CA MET A 439 1.17 8.36 -6.10
C MET A 439 0.03 9.09 -5.40
N ASP A 440 -1.15 9.11 -6.02
CA ASP A 440 -2.33 9.78 -5.48
C ASP A 440 -3.45 8.81 -5.12
N VAL A 441 -4.63 9.34 -4.80
CA VAL A 441 -5.77 8.55 -4.36
C VAL A 441 -6.38 7.70 -5.49
N TYR A 442 -6.15 8.07 -6.75
CA TYR A 442 -6.65 7.30 -7.88
C TYR A 442 -5.80 6.05 -8.06
N ASP A 443 -4.48 6.16 -7.93
CA ASP A 443 -3.57 5.00 -7.90
C ASP A 443 -3.95 4.04 -6.79
N LEU A 444 -4.15 4.59 -5.59
CA LEU A 444 -4.62 3.83 -4.43
C LEU A 444 -5.89 3.05 -4.77
N ALA A 445 -6.91 3.73 -5.29
CA ALA A 445 -8.20 3.15 -5.57
C ALA A 445 -8.12 2.06 -6.66
N GLU A 446 -7.43 2.35 -7.77
CA GLU A 446 -7.36 1.40 -8.88
C GLU A 446 -6.55 0.15 -8.53
N TRP A 447 -5.46 0.29 -7.75
CA TRP A 447 -4.65 -0.86 -7.36
C TRP A 447 -5.33 -1.71 -6.28
N CYS A 448 -6.02 -1.09 -5.33
CA CYS A 448 -6.74 -1.82 -4.28
C CYS A 448 -8.03 -2.47 -4.80
N ALA A 449 -8.66 -1.91 -5.85
CA ALA A 449 -9.86 -2.46 -6.45
C ALA A 449 -9.68 -3.87 -7.03
N LEU A 450 -8.44 -4.32 -7.28
CA LEU A 450 -8.16 -5.63 -7.88
C LEU A 450 -8.69 -6.80 -7.04
N ALA A 451 -8.74 -6.64 -5.71
CA ALA A 451 -9.29 -7.65 -4.82
C ALA A 451 -10.77 -7.94 -5.14
N GLU A 452 -11.61 -6.91 -5.08
CA GLU A 452 -13.06 -7.02 -5.31
C GLU A 452 -13.39 -7.30 -6.79
N LEU A 453 -12.74 -6.60 -7.73
CA LEU A 453 -12.99 -6.82 -9.15
C LEU A 453 -12.56 -8.24 -9.57
N GLY A 454 -11.44 -8.74 -9.04
CA GLY A 454 -11.00 -10.11 -9.23
C GLY A 454 -11.99 -11.13 -8.64
N ALA A 455 -12.49 -10.87 -7.43
CA ALA A 455 -13.55 -11.69 -6.82
C ALA A 455 -14.80 -11.75 -7.70
N LEU A 456 -15.29 -10.60 -8.19
CA LEU A 456 -16.44 -10.52 -9.09
C LEU A 456 -16.24 -11.36 -10.36
N SER A 457 -15.05 -11.32 -10.96
CA SER A 457 -14.72 -12.18 -12.10
C SER A 457 -14.87 -13.66 -11.72
N MET A 458 -14.14 -14.09 -10.69
CA MET A 458 -14.05 -15.51 -10.32
C MET A 458 -15.37 -16.09 -9.78
N ASP A 459 -16.16 -15.29 -9.08
CA ASP A 459 -17.48 -15.68 -8.57
C ASP A 459 -18.53 -15.76 -9.70
N ASN A 460 -18.27 -15.14 -10.86
CA ASN A 460 -19.13 -15.18 -12.04
C ASN A 460 -18.48 -15.96 -13.19
N ASN A 461 -17.91 -17.13 -12.90
CA ASN A 461 -17.31 -18.03 -13.89
C ASN A 461 -16.17 -17.37 -14.71
N CYS A 462 -15.31 -16.62 -14.01
CA CYS A 462 -14.17 -15.90 -14.58
C CYS A 462 -14.57 -14.87 -15.65
N ALA A 463 -15.76 -14.29 -15.53
CA ALA A 463 -16.27 -13.30 -16.48
C ALA A 463 -15.39 -12.05 -16.55
N SER A 464 -15.46 -11.33 -17.68
CA SER A 464 -14.82 -10.02 -17.78
C SER A 464 -15.46 -9.01 -16.84
N VAL A 465 -14.65 -8.18 -16.19
CA VAL A 465 -15.10 -7.11 -15.28
C VAL A 465 -14.47 -5.80 -15.71
N ALA A 466 -15.27 -4.75 -15.87
CA ALA A 466 -14.79 -3.43 -16.20
C ALA A 466 -14.08 -2.77 -15.01
N PHE A 467 -13.00 -2.05 -15.28
CA PHE A 467 -12.38 -1.18 -14.29
C PHE A 467 -13.20 0.12 -14.14
N PRO A 468 -13.60 0.49 -12.91
CA PRO A 468 -14.19 1.80 -12.65
C PRO A 468 -13.21 2.91 -13.03
N ASP A 469 -13.74 4.02 -13.55
CA ASP A 469 -12.92 5.21 -13.76
C ASP A 469 -12.89 6.06 -12.49
N PHE A 470 -11.96 5.77 -11.57
CA PHE A 470 -11.86 6.55 -10.32
C PHE A 470 -11.60 8.04 -10.57
N THR A 471 -10.98 8.39 -11.71
CA THR A 471 -10.74 9.78 -12.10
C THR A 471 -11.97 10.47 -12.68
N ARG A 472 -12.99 9.70 -13.10
CA ARG A 472 -14.18 10.16 -13.81
C ARG A 472 -13.86 10.90 -15.12
N GLY A 473 -12.98 10.32 -15.94
CA GLY A 473 -12.59 10.84 -17.25
C GLY A 473 -11.35 11.74 -17.26
N HIS A 474 -10.78 12.05 -16.09
CA HIS A 474 -9.63 12.95 -15.97
C HIS A 474 -8.25 12.23 -16.12
N TRP A 475 -8.21 10.90 -16.16
CA TRP A 475 -6.98 10.06 -16.26
C TRP A 475 -6.04 10.41 -17.41
N ASN A 476 -6.53 11.14 -18.42
CA ASN A 476 -5.77 11.50 -19.60
C ASN A 476 -5.40 12.99 -19.66
N GLU A 477 -5.61 13.77 -18.59
CA GLU A 477 -5.25 15.19 -18.55
C GLU A 477 -3.74 15.40 -18.45
N LEU A 478 -3.05 14.57 -17.66
CA LEU A 478 -1.59 14.49 -17.66
C LEU A 478 -1.13 13.45 -18.70
N LYS A 479 0.00 13.72 -19.38
CA LYS A 479 0.59 12.84 -20.39
C LYS A 479 1.99 12.40 -19.95
N GLY A 480 2.15 11.10 -19.73
CA GLY A 480 3.33 10.49 -19.14
C GLY A 480 3.36 10.64 -17.63
N TYR A 481 3.64 9.56 -16.91
CA TYR A 481 3.98 9.60 -15.49
C TYR A 481 5.40 10.17 -15.32
N ARG A 482 5.59 11.13 -14.40
CA ARG A 482 6.91 11.68 -14.02
C ARG A 482 6.90 12.06 -12.55
N HIS A 483 8.01 11.79 -11.86
CA HIS A 483 8.25 12.31 -10.51
C HIS A 483 8.43 13.83 -10.55
N ALA A 484 7.81 14.54 -9.61
CA ALA A 484 7.94 15.99 -9.50
C ALA A 484 9.19 16.41 -8.71
N TYR A 485 9.91 17.43 -9.19
CA TYR A 485 11.11 17.98 -8.57
C TYR A 485 11.00 19.49 -8.43
N ASN A 486 11.57 20.04 -7.35
CA ASN A 486 11.68 21.48 -7.17
C ASN A 486 12.89 22.00 -7.96
N THR A 487 12.63 22.68 -9.08
CA THR A 487 13.69 23.24 -9.93
C THR A 487 14.04 24.69 -9.58
N VAL A 488 13.47 25.26 -8.52
CA VAL A 488 13.58 26.68 -8.18
C VAL A 488 14.50 26.90 -6.97
N ASP A 489 14.15 26.31 -5.81
CA ASP A 489 14.79 26.61 -4.52
C ASP A 489 15.08 25.37 -3.65
N GLU A 490 15.28 24.21 -4.27
CA GLU A 490 15.45 22.91 -3.57
C GLU A 490 16.51 22.94 -2.46
N ALA A 491 17.71 23.47 -2.76
CA ALA A 491 18.80 23.54 -1.77
C ALA A 491 18.42 24.38 -0.54
N ALA A 492 17.64 25.45 -0.71
CA ALA A 492 17.18 26.30 0.39
C ALA A 492 16.11 25.60 1.24
N VAL A 493 15.20 24.85 0.60
CA VAL A 493 14.21 24.01 1.30
C VAL A 493 14.92 22.92 2.12
N GLU A 494 15.92 22.26 1.55
CA GLU A 494 16.72 21.25 2.26
C GLU A 494 17.49 21.82 3.45
N ALA A 495 18.15 22.98 3.27
CA ALA A 495 18.83 23.66 4.36
C ALA A 495 17.86 24.00 5.50
N THR A 496 16.65 24.47 5.15
CA THR A 496 15.58 24.74 6.12
C THR A 496 15.14 23.47 6.86
N ALA A 497 14.97 22.36 6.14
CA ALA A 497 14.59 21.07 6.73
C ALA A 497 15.67 20.55 7.70
N LYS A 498 16.95 20.64 7.33
CA LYS A 498 18.08 20.26 8.20
C LYS A 498 18.14 21.13 9.46
N ALA A 499 18.08 22.45 9.30
CA ALA A 499 18.07 23.40 10.42
C ALA A 499 16.87 23.18 11.36
N SER A 500 15.70 22.80 10.81
CA SER A 500 14.53 22.43 11.61
C SER A 500 14.80 21.19 12.48
N THR A 501 15.41 20.14 11.92
CA THR A 501 15.77 18.94 12.68
C THR A 501 16.81 19.24 13.77
N GLU A 502 17.86 20.01 13.45
CA GLU A 502 18.88 20.43 14.41
C GLU A 502 18.28 21.24 15.57
N ALA A 503 17.37 22.17 15.26
CA ALA A 503 16.67 22.96 16.26
C ALA A 503 15.80 22.08 17.19
N GLN A 504 15.15 21.05 16.66
CA GLN A 504 14.40 20.08 17.47
C GLN A 504 15.32 19.31 18.43
N ILE A 505 16.47 18.82 17.95
CA ILE A 505 17.43 18.09 18.78
C ILE A 505 18.00 18.99 19.87
N ALA A 506 18.46 20.20 19.52
CA ALA A 506 19.01 21.16 20.46
C ALA A 506 17.99 21.57 21.52
N ALA A 507 16.74 21.84 21.13
CA ALA A 507 15.67 22.18 22.07
C ALA A 507 15.30 21.00 22.98
N THR A 508 15.29 19.77 22.46
CA THR A 508 15.03 18.55 23.25
C THR A 508 16.03 18.41 24.39
N ALA A 509 17.33 18.57 24.08
CA ALA A 509 18.40 18.55 25.08
C ALA A 509 18.31 19.72 26.06
N LYS A 510 18.14 20.96 25.55
CA LYS A 510 18.04 22.19 26.36
C LYS A 510 16.95 22.11 27.43
N PHE A 511 15.80 21.53 27.09
CA PHE A 511 14.66 21.43 28.01
C PHE A 511 14.58 20.08 28.75
N LYS A 512 15.61 19.22 28.63
CA LYS A 512 15.72 17.93 29.33
C LYS A 512 14.47 17.06 29.18
N LEU A 513 13.91 17.00 27.97
CA LEU A 513 12.59 16.39 27.76
C LEU A 513 12.58 14.90 28.11
N TRP A 514 13.64 14.16 27.80
CA TRP A 514 13.72 12.72 28.13
C TRP A 514 13.83 12.46 29.63
N ASP A 515 14.60 13.27 30.37
CA ASP A 515 14.69 13.15 31.83
C ASP A 515 13.33 13.37 32.49
N LEU A 516 12.61 14.41 32.04
CA LEU A 516 11.29 14.75 32.55
C LEU A 516 10.23 13.72 32.15
N TYR A 517 10.31 13.20 30.93
CA TYR A 517 9.43 12.12 30.45
C TYR A 517 9.62 10.84 31.28
N ASP A 518 10.87 10.42 31.51
CA ASP A 518 11.19 9.24 32.31
C ASP A 518 10.80 9.43 33.78
N ALA A 519 10.98 10.64 34.32
CA ALA A 519 10.53 10.97 35.68
C ALA A 519 9.01 10.88 35.82
N ALA A 520 8.25 11.33 34.82
CA ALA A 520 6.79 11.22 34.80
C ALA A 520 6.33 9.75 34.75
N LYS A 521 7.03 8.90 33.99
CA LYS A 521 6.74 7.46 33.87
C LYS A 521 7.10 6.65 35.13
N LYS A 522 8.21 6.99 35.80
CA LYS A 522 8.71 6.25 36.98
C LYS A 522 8.05 6.65 38.30
N ALA A 523 7.21 7.68 38.31
CA ALA A 523 6.59 8.20 39.52
C ALA A 523 5.64 7.16 40.17
N LYS A 524 5.97 6.73 41.39
CA LYS A 524 5.26 5.64 42.10
C LYS A 524 3.92 6.05 42.75
N THR A 525 3.69 7.34 42.95
CA THR A 525 2.46 7.85 43.58
C THR A 525 1.74 8.81 42.65
N SER A 526 0.40 8.85 42.73
CA SER A 526 -0.44 9.74 41.92
C SER A 526 -0.03 11.22 42.03
N LYS A 527 0.28 11.69 43.24
CA LYS A 527 0.76 13.06 43.50
C LYS A 527 2.09 13.35 42.81
N ASN A 528 3.05 12.43 42.87
CA ASN A 528 4.34 12.60 42.22
C ASN A 528 4.23 12.52 40.70
N ALA A 529 3.37 11.64 40.19
CA ALA A 529 3.08 11.52 38.76
C ALA A 529 2.47 12.81 38.20
N ALA A 530 1.50 13.40 38.89
CA ALA A 530 0.90 14.67 38.50
C ALA A 530 1.92 15.82 38.51
N LYS A 531 2.78 15.89 39.54
CA LYS A 531 3.85 16.90 39.62
C LYS A 531 4.88 16.75 38.49
N ALA A 532 5.34 15.53 38.24
CA ALA A 532 6.32 15.24 37.18
C ALA A 532 5.73 15.49 35.79
N LYS A 533 4.48 15.08 35.55
CA LYS A 533 3.74 15.37 34.32
C LYS A 533 3.61 16.87 34.08
N LYS A 534 3.22 17.65 35.09
CA LYS A 534 3.15 19.13 34.98
C LYS A 534 4.50 19.75 34.61
N ALA A 535 5.60 19.24 35.16
CA ALA A 535 6.95 19.71 34.82
C ALA A 535 7.32 19.35 33.36
N TYR A 536 7.04 18.13 32.92
CA TYR A 536 7.22 17.70 31.54
C TYR A 536 6.38 18.56 30.58
N ASP A 537 5.09 18.76 30.84
CA ASP A 537 4.19 19.56 30.01
C ASP A 537 4.67 21.02 29.89
N ALA A 538 5.15 21.61 30.99
CA ALA A 538 5.73 22.95 30.99
C ALA A 538 7.02 23.03 30.15
N ALA A 539 7.89 22.02 30.21
CA ALA A 539 9.10 21.93 29.40
C ALA A 539 8.77 21.72 27.91
N LYS A 540 7.78 20.87 27.61
CA LYS A 540 7.27 20.64 26.26
C LYS A 540 6.67 21.92 25.66
N ALA A 541 5.93 22.71 26.44
CA ALA A 541 5.43 24.01 25.98
C ALA A 541 6.57 24.99 25.63
N LYS A 542 7.69 24.98 26.38
CA LYS A 542 8.89 25.76 26.05
C LYS A 542 9.59 25.24 24.79
N PHE A 543 9.68 23.93 24.64
CA PHE A 543 10.18 23.28 23.43
C PHE A 543 9.40 23.71 22.19
N VAL A 544 8.06 23.60 22.22
CA VAL A 544 7.19 23.99 21.10
C VAL A 544 7.40 25.47 20.73
N LYS A 545 7.49 26.36 21.73
CA LYS A 545 7.80 27.78 21.48
C LYS A 545 9.18 27.97 20.84
N ALA A 546 10.20 27.27 21.32
CA ALA A 546 11.57 27.42 20.81
C ALA A 546 11.69 26.99 19.33
N ILE A 547 11.09 25.87 18.94
CA ILE A 547 11.14 25.39 17.56
C ILE A 547 10.21 26.18 16.62
N ALA A 548 9.21 26.88 17.16
CA ALA A 548 8.36 27.78 16.37
C ALA A 548 9.04 29.13 16.07
N SER A 549 9.91 29.63 16.96
CA SER A 549 10.62 30.90 16.77
C SER A 549 11.65 30.87 15.64
N ASN A 550 12.20 29.69 15.33
CA ASN A 550 13.07 29.46 14.16
C ASN A 550 12.31 29.43 12.82
N LYS A 551 11.01 29.77 12.80
CA LYS A 551 10.19 29.86 11.58
C LYS A 551 10.23 31.24 10.91
N LYS A 552 10.69 32.29 11.63
CA LYS A 552 10.77 33.67 11.15
C LYS A 552 12.06 33.94 10.41
#